data_AF-A0A959T230-F1
#
_entry.id   AF-A0A959T230-F1
#
_cell.length_a   1.000
_cell.length_b   1.000
_cell.length_c   1.000
_cell.angle_alpha   90.00
_cell.angle_beta   90.00
_cell.angle_gamma   90.00
#
_symmetry.space_group_name_H-M   'P 1'
#
loop_
_entity.id
_entity.type
_entity.pdbx_description
1 polymer ?
#
loop_
_entity_poly.entity_id
_entity_poly.type
_entity_poly.pdbx_seq_one_letter_code
_entity_poly.pdbx_strand_id
1 'polypeptide(L)'
;TSDIAMLEVLHNATSTPGSASSHVDGPMRKIGNDDFVFPTGANGAWRRIAVSGINDQDTEFTARHVDGAFTNTMDLGPSLVSVSDQEHWILERAVTTDDARVELYWEDAAQSGLVDCSTLVVAAWNGSQWT
;
A
#
# COMPACT_ATOMS: atom_id res chain seq x y z
N THR A 1 5.09 -22.30 -3.27
CA THR A 1 3.88 -22.30 -2.42
C THR A 1 2.83 -21.54 -3.18
N SER A 2 1.67 -22.19 -3.36
CA SER A 2 0.43 -21.80 -4.06
C SER A 2 0.42 -20.44 -4.76
N ASP A 3 0.01 -20.43 -6.04
CA ASP A 3 -0.69 -19.27 -6.60
C ASP A 3 -1.74 -18.85 -5.57
N ILE A 4 -1.49 -17.69 -4.96
CA ILE A 4 -2.43 -17.07 -4.04
C ILE A 4 -3.54 -16.59 -4.96
N ALA A 5 -4.78 -17.01 -4.70
CA ALA A 5 -5.91 -16.49 -5.46
C ALA A 5 -5.89 -14.95 -5.33
N MET A 6 -5.53 -14.27 -6.42
CA MET A 6 -5.37 -12.83 -6.46
C MET A 6 -6.68 -12.22 -6.93
N LEU A 7 -7.22 -11.27 -6.15
CA LEU A 7 -8.36 -10.48 -6.60
C LEU A 7 -7.88 -9.46 -7.61
N GLU A 8 -8.52 -9.41 -8.77
CA GLU A 8 -8.16 -8.52 -9.86
C GLU A 8 -9.30 -7.56 -10.20
N VAL A 9 -8.96 -6.28 -10.34
CA VAL A 9 -9.83 -5.24 -10.87
C VAL A 9 -9.26 -4.84 -12.22
N LEU A 10 -9.97 -5.21 -13.28
CA LEU A 10 -9.58 -4.93 -14.65
C LEU A 10 -9.67 -3.43 -14.98
N HIS A 11 -9.13 -3.04 -16.12
CA HIS A 11 -9.22 -1.66 -16.62
C HIS A 11 -10.69 -1.21 -16.73
N ASN A 12 -11.00 0.01 -16.27
CA ASN A 12 -12.34 0.58 -16.12
C ASN A 12 -13.27 -0.12 -15.10
N ALA A 13 -12.88 -1.26 -14.51
CA ALA A 13 -13.61 -1.82 -13.39
C ALA A 13 -13.34 -0.99 -12.13
N THR A 14 -14.37 -0.86 -11.30
CA THR A 14 -14.35 -0.06 -10.07
C THR A 14 -14.69 -0.91 -8.85
N SER A 15 -14.25 -0.43 -7.68
CA SER A 15 -14.71 -0.91 -6.39
C SER A 15 -15.00 0.27 -5.48
N THR A 16 -15.73 0.03 -4.40
CA THR A 16 -15.76 0.98 -3.29
C THR A 16 -14.41 0.95 -2.55
N PRO A 17 -14.07 1.97 -1.75
CA PRO A 17 -12.88 1.94 -0.87
C PRO A 17 -12.91 0.85 0.22
N GLY A 18 -14.03 0.14 0.40
CA GLY A 18 -14.19 -0.88 1.44
C GLY A 18 -14.58 -0.29 2.80
N SER A 19 -14.41 -1.09 3.85
CA SER A 19 -14.67 -0.70 5.24
C SER A 19 -13.94 -1.62 6.23
N ALA A 20 -13.96 -1.26 7.52
CA ALA A 20 -13.47 -2.12 8.60
C ALA A 20 -14.05 -3.55 8.55
N SER A 21 -15.30 -3.72 8.12
CA SER A 21 -15.97 -5.03 7.98
C SER A 21 -15.88 -5.65 6.59
N SER A 22 -15.30 -4.97 5.60
CA SER A 22 -15.23 -5.43 4.21
C SER A 22 -13.99 -4.90 3.52
N HIS A 23 -12.92 -5.68 3.59
CA HIS A 23 -11.62 -5.42 2.99
C HIS A 23 -11.01 -6.74 2.50
N VAL A 24 -9.99 -6.64 1.65
CA VAL A 24 -9.20 -7.75 1.14
C VAL A 24 -8.05 -8.02 2.11
N ASP A 25 -8.10 -9.16 2.79
CA ASP A 25 -6.96 -9.72 3.52
C ASP A 25 -6.13 -10.58 2.56
N GLY A 26 -5.13 -9.95 1.93
CA GLY A 26 -4.31 -10.55 0.88
C GLY A 26 -3.95 -9.59 -0.25
N PRO A 27 -3.27 -10.08 -1.29
CA PRO A 27 -2.90 -9.26 -2.45
C PRO A 27 -4.11 -8.95 -3.34
N MET A 28 -4.16 -7.72 -3.84
CA MET A 28 -5.15 -7.25 -4.82
C MET A 28 -4.45 -6.50 -5.94
N ARG A 29 -4.84 -6.78 -7.18
CA ARG A 29 -4.27 -6.15 -8.38
C ARG A 29 -5.27 -5.23 -9.06
N LYS A 30 -4.83 -4.02 -9.42
CA LYS A 30 -5.54 -3.11 -10.33
C LYS A 30 -4.77 -3.03 -11.63
N ILE A 31 -5.49 -3.26 -12.73
CA ILE A 31 -5.02 -3.07 -14.10
C ILE A 31 -5.71 -1.81 -14.63
N GLY A 32 -4.95 -0.93 -15.29
CA GLY A 32 -5.48 0.31 -15.85
C GLY A 32 -4.79 1.57 -15.36
N ASN A 33 -5.24 2.68 -15.91
CA ASN A 33 -4.78 4.03 -15.57
C ASN A 33 -5.78 4.81 -14.70
N ASP A 34 -6.82 4.15 -14.19
CA ASP A 34 -7.75 4.80 -13.26
C ASP A 34 -7.09 4.96 -11.89
N ASP A 35 -7.26 6.13 -11.27
CA ASP A 35 -7.00 6.31 -9.85
C ASP A 35 -7.78 5.26 -9.05
N PHE A 36 -7.11 4.63 -8.07
CA PHE A 36 -7.68 3.50 -7.37
C PHE A 36 -7.29 3.47 -5.89
N VAL A 37 -8.29 3.21 -5.05
CA VAL A 37 -8.10 3.00 -3.61
C VAL A 37 -8.29 1.51 -3.33
N PHE A 38 -7.20 0.82 -3.01
CA PHE A 38 -7.22 -0.58 -2.67
C PHE A 38 -7.86 -0.77 -1.28
N PRO A 39 -8.98 -1.51 -1.16
CA PRO A 39 -9.61 -1.85 0.12
C PRO A 39 -8.82 -2.95 0.86
N THR A 40 -7.52 -2.77 1.07
CA THR A 40 -6.65 -3.76 1.72
C THR A 40 -6.81 -3.76 3.25
N GLY A 41 -6.42 -4.86 3.87
CA GLY A 41 -6.27 -4.99 5.31
C GLY A 41 -5.55 -6.29 5.67
N ALA A 42 -5.35 -6.53 6.96
CA ALA A 42 -4.85 -7.78 7.50
C ALA A 42 -5.28 -7.93 8.96
N ASN A 43 -5.54 -9.16 9.41
CA ASN A 43 -5.88 -9.47 10.81
C ASN A 43 -7.04 -8.62 11.38
N GLY A 44 -8.01 -8.24 10.54
CA GLY A 44 -9.15 -7.42 10.93
C GLY A 44 -8.90 -5.91 10.95
N ALA A 45 -7.69 -5.45 10.62
CA ALA A 45 -7.37 -4.05 10.43
C ALA A 45 -7.56 -3.65 8.96
N TRP A 46 -8.47 -2.72 8.69
CA TRP A 46 -8.61 -2.09 7.37
C TRP A 46 -7.53 -1.02 7.21
N ARG A 47 -6.73 -1.13 6.14
CA ARG A 47 -5.51 -0.36 5.91
C ARG A 47 -5.31 -0.15 4.42
N ARG A 48 -5.90 0.91 3.90
CA ARG A 48 -5.92 1.17 2.46
C ARG A 48 -4.60 1.74 1.97
N ILE A 49 -4.39 1.58 0.68
CA ILE A 49 -3.39 2.29 -0.11
C ILE A 49 -4.07 2.78 -1.38
N ALA A 50 -3.76 4.00 -1.80
CA ALA A 50 -4.24 4.55 -3.06
C ALA A 50 -3.09 4.81 -4.01
N VAL A 51 -3.38 4.61 -5.30
CA VAL A 51 -2.53 5.01 -6.42
C VAL A 51 -3.31 5.99 -7.28
N SER A 52 -2.64 7.05 -7.73
CA SER A 52 -3.24 8.04 -8.62
C SER A 52 -2.25 8.65 -9.60
N GLY A 53 -2.77 9.28 -10.65
CA GLY A 53 -1.97 9.93 -11.68
C GLY A 53 -1.28 8.95 -12.64
N ILE A 54 -1.87 7.77 -12.82
CA ILE A 54 -1.43 6.74 -13.76
C ILE A 54 -1.85 7.17 -15.17
N ASN A 55 -0.97 7.02 -16.15
CA ASN A 55 -1.18 7.41 -17.54
C ASN A 55 -1.42 6.19 -18.45
N ASP A 56 -0.66 5.10 -18.24
CA ASP A 56 -0.68 3.92 -19.10
C ASP A 56 -1.76 2.92 -18.67
N GLN A 57 -2.65 2.58 -19.59
CA GLN A 57 -3.79 1.68 -19.40
C GLN A 57 -3.38 0.21 -19.17
N ASP A 58 -2.14 -0.15 -19.48
CA ASP A 58 -1.59 -1.50 -19.26
C ASP A 58 -0.81 -1.57 -17.93
N THR A 59 -0.77 -0.48 -17.15
CA THR A 59 -0.14 -0.47 -15.83
C THR A 59 -0.85 -1.43 -14.87
N GLU A 60 -0.05 -2.22 -14.15
CA GLU A 60 -0.51 -3.14 -13.12
C GLU A 60 0.14 -2.79 -11.79
N PHE A 61 -0.70 -2.48 -10.80
CA PHE A 61 -0.31 -2.34 -9.41
C PHE A 61 -0.92 -3.46 -8.57
N THR A 62 -0.06 -4.17 -7.83
CA THR A 62 -0.48 -5.16 -6.82
C THR A 62 -0.20 -4.60 -5.44
N ALA A 63 -1.26 -4.45 -4.65
CA ALA A 63 -1.20 -3.91 -3.30
C ALA A 63 -1.53 -4.98 -2.26
N ARG A 64 -0.87 -4.88 -1.10
CA ARG A 64 -1.16 -5.66 0.09
C ARG A 64 -0.79 -4.87 1.35
N HIS A 65 -1.61 -5.00 2.38
CA HIS A 65 -1.24 -4.57 3.73
C HIS A 65 -0.61 -5.74 4.51
N VAL A 66 0.36 -5.41 5.36
CA VAL A 66 1.00 -6.35 6.28
C VAL A 66 0.94 -5.78 7.69
N ASP A 67 0.22 -6.48 8.57
CA ASP A 67 0.16 -6.24 10.01
C ASP A 67 1.44 -6.78 10.68
N GLY A 68 2.54 -6.07 10.45
CA GLY A 68 3.85 -6.31 11.04
C GLY A 68 4.92 -5.36 10.48
N ALA A 69 6.03 -5.21 11.20
CA ALA A 69 7.19 -4.44 10.73
C ALA A 69 7.76 -5.01 9.43
N PHE A 70 8.32 -4.13 8.58
CA PHE A 70 9.20 -4.58 7.51
C PHE A 70 10.51 -5.12 8.10
N THR A 71 11.16 -6.05 7.39
CA THR A 71 12.37 -6.73 7.89
C THR A 71 13.52 -5.79 8.24
N ASN A 72 13.67 -4.66 7.52
CA ASN A 72 14.68 -3.65 7.80
C ASN A 72 14.05 -2.30 8.10
N THR A 73 14.13 -1.85 9.36
CA THR A 73 13.64 -0.53 9.79
C THR A 73 14.77 0.42 10.18
N MET A 74 16.02 0.03 9.93
CA MET A 74 17.21 0.70 10.45
C MET A 74 17.97 1.51 9.40
N ASP A 75 17.90 1.09 8.13
CA ASP A 75 18.56 1.81 7.03
C ASP A 75 17.66 2.93 6.53
N LEU A 76 17.92 4.14 7.01
CA LEU A 76 17.11 5.32 6.81
C LEU A 76 17.84 6.37 5.97
N GLY A 77 17.14 6.93 4.99
CA GLY A 77 17.58 8.14 4.30
C GLY A 77 17.68 9.34 5.26
N PRO A 78 18.43 10.39 4.89
CA PRO A 78 18.84 11.46 5.81
C PRO A 78 17.69 12.29 6.42
N SER A 79 16.48 12.23 5.84
CA SER A 79 15.29 12.95 6.32
C SER A 79 14.35 12.08 7.15
N LEU A 80 14.66 10.79 7.34
CA LEU A 80 13.83 9.84 8.08
C LEU A 80 14.45 9.56 9.45
N VAL A 81 13.61 9.54 10.48
CA VAL A 81 14.01 9.27 11.87
C VAL A 81 13.67 7.85 12.29
N SER A 82 12.56 7.31 11.78
CA SER A 82 12.08 5.95 12.06
C SER A 82 11.12 5.49 10.97
N VAL A 83 10.97 4.18 10.86
CA VAL A 83 9.91 3.52 10.07
C VAL A 83 9.00 2.76 11.02
N SER A 84 7.74 2.60 10.64
CA SER A 84 6.74 1.84 11.41
C SER A 84 7.28 0.45 11.79
N ASP A 85 7.18 0.13 13.08
CA ASP A 85 7.45 -1.20 13.63
C ASP A 85 6.16 -2.01 13.86
N GLN A 86 4.99 -1.44 13.53
CA GLN A 86 3.68 -2.08 13.68
C GLN A 86 3.17 -2.65 12.36
N GLU A 87 3.36 -1.94 11.25
CA GLU A 87 2.74 -2.29 9.96
C GLU A 87 3.48 -1.68 8.77
N HIS A 88 3.25 -2.27 7.59
CA HIS A 88 3.69 -1.70 6.31
C HIS A 88 2.76 -2.08 5.16
N TRP A 89 2.94 -1.40 4.02
CA TRP A 89 2.27 -1.71 2.76
C TRP A 89 3.29 -2.22 1.76
N ILE A 90 2.85 -3.18 0.96
CA ILE A 90 3.56 -3.66 -0.23
C ILE A 90 2.78 -3.14 -1.43
N LEU A 91 3.47 -2.44 -2.32
CA LEU A 91 2.97 -2.01 -3.62
C LEU A 91 3.99 -2.40 -4.69
N GLU A 92 3.59 -3.32 -5.57
CA GLU A 92 4.43 -3.82 -6.65
C GLU A 92 3.88 -3.32 -7.99
N ARG A 93 4.79 -2.93 -8.90
CA ARG A 93 4.47 -2.51 -10.27
C ARG A 93 5.07 -3.53 -11.24
N ALA A 94 4.23 -4.16 -12.08
CA ALA A 94 4.64 -5.33 -12.86
C ALA A 94 4.84 -5.11 -14.38
N VAL A 95 4.01 -4.28 -15.02
CA VAL A 95 3.92 -4.26 -16.50
C VAL A 95 4.49 -2.98 -17.15
N THR A 96 4.71 -1.90 -16.39
CA THR A 96 5.19 -0.61 -16.93
C THR A 96 6.18 0.11 -16.00
N THR A 97 6.76 1.21 -16.50
CA THR A 97 7.55 2.17 -15.69
C THR A 97 6.76 3.42 -15.32
N ASP A 98 5.44 3.42 -15.48
CA ASP A 98 4.60 4.59 -15.24
C ASP A 98 4.66 5.02 -13.77
N ASP A 99 4.76 6.32 -13.55
CA ASP A 99 4.83 6.88 -12.21
C ASP A 99 3.43 7.00 -11.61
N ALA A 100 3.32 6.78 -10.31
CA ALA A 100 2.08 6.96 -9.58
C ALA A 100 2.35 7.73 -8.29
N ARG A 101 1.36 8.52 -7.88
CA ARG A 101 1.30 9.07 -6.52
C ARG A 101 0.73 8.01 -5.60
N VAL A 102 1.36 7.83 -4.44
CA VAL A 102 0.94 6.86 -3.44
C VAL A 102 0.44 7.60 -2.20
N GLU A 103 -0.71 7.16 -1.68
CA GLU A 103 -1.27 7.61 -0.41
C GLU A 103 -1.58 6.41 0.47
N LEU A 104 -1.19 6.49 1.75
CA LEU A 104 -1.40 5.43 2.74
C LEU A 104 -2.48 5.86 3.73
N TYR A 105 -3.34 4.92 4.12
CA TYR A 105 -4.41 5.15 5.08
C TYR A 105 -4.23 4.20 6.26
N TRP A 106 -3.76 4.74 7.38
CA TRP A 106 -3.59 3.99 8.63
C TRP A 106 -4.92 3.80 9.39
N GLU A 107 -5.96 4.55 9.05
CA GLU A 107 -7.33 4.54 9.62
C GLU A 107 -7.45 4.85 11.12
N ASP A 108 -6.63 4.23 11.97
CA ASP A 108 -6.60 4.38 13.42
C ASP A 108 -5.16 4.63 13.88
N ALA A 109 -4.87 5.88 14.23
CA ALA A 109 -3.54 6.29 14.64
C ALA A 109 -3.06 5.52 15.89
N ALA A 110 -3.94 5.22 16.85
CA ALA A 110 -3.55 4.53 18.07
C ALA A 110 -3.17 3.07 17.80
N GLN A 111 -3.92 2.38 16.93
CA GLN A 111 -3.58 1.02 16.51
C GLN A 111 -2.28 0.98 15.71
N SER A 112 -1.98 2.03 14.95
CA SER A 112 -0.75 2.16 14.18
C SER A 112 0.45 2.69 14.98
N GLY A 113 0.30 2.89 16.29
CA GLY A 113 1.36 3.41 17.16
C GLY A 113 1.71 4.88 16.91
N LEU A 114 0.85 5.62 16.22
CA LEU A 114 1.05 7.02 15.83
C LEU A 114 0.51 7.96 16.92
N VAL A 115 1.41 8.69 17.57
CA VAL A 115 1.06 9.70 18.59
C VAL A 115 1.05 11.11 17.99
N ASP A 116 2.00 11.42 17.12
CA ASP A 116 2.10 12.69 16.40
C ASP A 116 2.11 12.44 14.90
N CYS A 117 1.08 12.91 14.20
CA CYS A 117 0.94 12.74 12.76
C CYS A 117 1.55 13.90 11.95
N SER A 118 2.03 14.96 12.60
CA SER A 118 2.50 16.18 11.92
C SER A 118 3.81 16.01 11.15
N THR A 119 4.59 14.98 11.50
CA THR A 119 5.90 14.67 10.93
C THR A 119 5.89 13.45 10.01
N LEU A 120 4.71 12.85 9.79
CA LEU A 120 4.59 11.65 8.99
C LEU A 120 4.82 11.94 7.50
N VAL A 121 5.58 11.05 6.88
CA VAL A 121 5.85 11.03 5.46
C VAL A 121 5.65 9.62 4.93
N VAL A 122 5.32 9.51 3.65
CA VAL A 122 5.36 8.24 2.93
C VAL A 122 6.79 8.04 2.44
N ALA A 123 7.39 6.90 2.79
CA ALA A 123 8.72 6.49 2.33
C ALA A 123 8.63 5.11 1.68
N ALA A 124 9.52 4.85 0.71
CA ALA A 124 9.63 3.59 0.01
C ALA A 124 11.00 2.94 0.24
N TRP A 125 11.00 1.62 0.44
CA TRP A 125 12.24 0.85 0.48
C TRP A 125 12.79 0.69 -0.94
N ASN A 126 14.02 1.16 -1.17
CA ASN A 126 14.65 1.11 -2.50
C ASN A 126 15.60 -0.08 -2.70
N GLY A 127 15.65 -1.03 -1.75
CA GLY A 127 16.60 -2.15 -1.74
C GLY A 127 17.81 -1.95 -0.84
N SER A 128 18.09 -0.71 -0.43
CA SER A 128 19.21 -0.38 0.48
C SER A 128 18.81 0.50 1.66
N GLN A 129 17.85 1.41 1.50
CA GLN A 129 17.37 2.28 2.56
C GLN A 129 15.95 2.75 2.26
N TRP A 130 15.26 3.25 3.28
CA TRP A 130 14.00 3.98 3.13
C TRP A 130 14.25 5.40 2.63
N THR A 131 13.49 5.85 1.62
CA THR A 131 13.58 7.20 1.05
C THR A 131 12.22 7.78 0.72
#